data_AF-A0AA85JDR5-F1
#
_entry.id   AF-A0AA85JDR5-F1
#
_cell.length_a   1.000
_cell.length_b   1.000
_cell.length_c   1.000
_cell.angle_alpha   90.00
_cell.angle_beta   90.00
_cell.angle_gamma   90.00
#
_symmetry.space_group_name_H-M   'P 1'
#
loop_
_entity.id
_entity.type
_entity.pdbx_description
1 polymer ?
#
loop_
_entity_poly.entity_id
_entity_poly.type
_entity_poly.pdbx_seq_one_letter_code
_entity_poly.pdbx_strand_id
1 'polypeptide(L)'
;MRKVLTLDTINPNLIKVEYAVRGPIVDRALQIEKELKQGVSKPFKEVVKCNIGDCHATGQKPVTFIRQLTAVTTLPNLFDDKSIPEDAKSRAMAILSGCSGSSVGSYSHSLGLEVVRRNVAKYIYERDGVESNWEDIFLSNGATEAVKVLMQMISSGAQGNARAGVMIPIPQYPLYSATNSEFNNYQINYYLDENDNWALSRTELERALAGAKKECMPRAIVIINPGNPTGQVLSRQCMEDIIKFAVEHELVLLADEVYQHNVYQPEKFPWTSFKKVLSEMGSNYADKLELASLMSCSKGYMGECGFRGGYCELINFDPDVKAQLFKALSARLCPPLLGQVAMEAVVNPPKPNEPSYALFVKERDAVLNALKEKAELTYNSLNSLPNMSCNPVQGAMYAFPRIHIPPAAIQEAKIIEHSSGKCIFSLLQNYLSVQESSFSLDDNVIRTVPQNQMK
;
A
#
# COMPACT_ATOMS: atom_id res chain seq x y z
N MET A 1 -43.07 -8.20 -3.13
CA MET A 1 -42.52 -6.92 -2.64
C MET A 1 -41.44 -6.47 -3.62
N ARG A 2 -41.54 -5.28 -4.22
CA ARG A 2 -40.52 -4.77 -5.17
C ARG A 2 -39.27 -4.40 -4.40
N LYS A 3 -38.10 -4.88 -4.83
CA LYS A 3 -36.81 -4.49 -4.25
C LYS A 3 -36.54 -3.02 -4.62
N VAL A 4 -36.20 -2.19 -3.62
CA VAL A 4 -35.85 -0.76 -3.80
C VAL A 4 -34.45 -0.62 -4.42
N LEU A 5 -33.50 -1.42 -3.93
CA LEU A 5 -32.15 -1.51 -4.47
C LEU A 5 -32.04 -2.72 -5.41
N THR A 6 -31.61 -2.46 -6.63
CA THR A 6 -31.34 -3.40 -7.73
C THR A 6 -30.09 -2.92 -8.45
N LEU A 7 -29.49 -3.75 -9.31
CA LEU A 7 -28.32 -3.31 -10.10
C LEU A 7 -28.63 -2.05 -10.92
N ASP A 8 -29.86 -1.87 -11.39
CA ASP A 8 -30.27 -0.71 -12.16
C ASP A 8 -30.49 0.56 -11.31
N THR A 9 -30.58 0.43 -9.98
CA THR A 9 -30.93 1.55 -9.08
C THR A 9 -29.83 1.93 -8.09
N ILE A 10 -28.74 1.18 -8.00
CA ILE A 10 -27.57 1.56 -7.20
C ILE A 10 -26.65 2.49 -7.99
N ASN A 11 -25.72 3.15 -7.29
CA ASN A 11 -24.74 4.04 -7.91
C ASN A 11 -23.95 3.29 -9.01
N PRO A 12 -24.02 3.71 -10.29
CA PRO A 12 -23.35 3.01 -11.39
C PRO A 12 -21.83 3.00 -11.26
N ASN A 13 -21.24 3.93 -10.51
CA ASN A 13 -19.81 3.94 -10.23
C ASN A 13 -19.40 2.73 -9.37
N LEU A 14 -20.25 2.32 -8.42
CA LEU A 14 -19.99 1.14 -7.58
C LEU A 14 -20.07 -0.16 -8.38
N ILE A 15 -20.88 -0.21 -9.44
CA ILE A 15 -20.98 -1.37 -10.34
C ILE A 15 -19.67 -1.53 -11.14
N LYS A 16 -19.01 -0.42 -11.49
CA LYS A 16 -17.74 -0.40 -12.23
C LYS A 16 -16.51 -0.67 -11.36
N VAL A 17 -16.66 -0.74 -10.03
CA VAL A 17 -15.53 -1.00 -9.14
C VAL A 17 -15.10 -2.45 -9.27
N GLU A 18 -13.87 -2.66 -9.74
CA GLU A 18 -13.22 -3.96 -9.77
C GLU A 18 -12.04 -3.98 -8.80
N TYR A 19 -12.00 -4.97 -7.90
CA TYR A 19 -10.92 -5.14 -6.92
C TYR A 19 -10.45 -6.60 -6.88
N ALA A 20 -9.57 -6.94 -7.83
CA ALA A 20 -9.12 -8.32 -8.07
C ALA A 20 -8.39 -8.99 -6.88
N VAL A 21 -7.99 -8.22 -5.85
CA VAL A 21 -7.36 -8.78 -4.62
C VAL A 21 -8.29 -9.71 -3.84
N ARG A 22 -9.60 -9.60 -4.05
CA ARG A 22 -10.62 -10.49 -3.49
C ARG A 22 -11.61 -10.92 -4.58
N GLY A 23 -11.09 -11.41 -5.69
CA GLY A 23 -11.87 -11.84 -6.86
C GLY A 23 -12.21 -13.35 -6.91
N PRO A 24 -12.69 -13.85 -8.06
CA PRO A 24 -13.16 -15.23 -8.25
C PRO A 24 -12.15 -16.33 -7.86
N ILE A 25 -10.85 -16.05 -7.97
CA ILE A 25 -9.78 -16.97 -7.54
C ILE A 25 -9.85 -17.21 -6.03
N VAL A 26 -10.09 -16.15 -5.24
CA VAL A 26 -10.21 -16.24 -3.79
C VAL A 26 -11.47 -17.02 -3.43
N ASP A 27 -12.59 -16.79 -4.13
CA ASP A 27 -13.82 -17.54 -3.92
C ASP A 27 -13.63 -19.03 -4.22
N ARG A 28 -12.93 -19.37 -5.31
CA ARG A 28 -12.61 -20.75 -5.65
C ARG A 28 -11.67 -21.38 -4.63
N ALA A 29 -10.66 -20.65 -4.16
CA ALA A 29 -9.76 -21.10 -3.09
C ALA A 29 -10.54 -21.42 -1.79
N LEU A 30 -11.47 -20.55 -1.38
CA LEU A 30 -12.35 -20.78 -0.22
C LEU A 30 -13.28 -21.98 -0.41
N GLN A 31 -13.76 -22.21 -1.64
CA GLN A 31 -14.55 -23.39 -1.96
C GLN A 31 -13.70 -24.67 -1.84
N ILE A 32 -12.48 -24.66 -2.38
CA ILE A 32 -11.54 -25.80 -2.27
C ILE A 32 -11.20 -26.08 -0.80
N GLU A 33 -10.99 -25.06 0.03
CA GLU A 33 -10.79 -25.23 1.48
C GLU A 33 -11.99 -25.92 2.15
N LYS A 34 -13.22 -25.58 1.73
CA LYS A 34 -14.44 -26.25 2.24
C LYS A 34 -14.53 -27.70 1.73
N GLU A 35 -14.22 -27.95 0.46
CA GLU A 35 -14.18 -29.28 -0.13
C GLU A 35 -13.18 -30.19 0.62
N LEU A 36 -11.96 -29.70 0.88
CA LEU A 36 -10.95 -30.42 1.65
C LEU A 36 -11.40 -30.72 3.08
N LYS A 37 -12.04 -29.76 3.77
CA LYS A 37 -12.63 -29.98 5.11
C LYS A 37 -13.75 -31.03 5.12
N GLN A 38 -14.44 -31.20 4.00
CA GLN A 38 -15.47 -32.22 3.81
C GLN A 38 -14.88 -33.58 3.37
N GLY A 39 -13.55 -33.71 3.25
CA GLY A 39 -12.89 -34.95 2.85
C GLY A 39 -12.87 -35.21 1.35
N VAL A 40 -13.19 -34.21 0.51
CA VAL A 40 -13.06 -34.34 -0.94
C VAL A 40 -11.59 -34.51 -1.29
N SER A 41 -11.27 -35.62 -1.97
CA SER A 41 -9.90 -35.91 -2.40
C SER A 41 -9.43 -34.91 -3.46
N LYS A 42 -8.21 -34.40 -3.27
CA LYS A 42 -7.50 -33.47 -4.16
C LYS A 42 -6.03 -33.89 -4.25
N PRO A 43 -5.29 -33.49 -5.30
CA PRO A 43 -3.86 -33.77 -5.42
C PRO A 43 -2.98 -33.04 -4.39
N PHE A 44 -3.58 -32.20 -3.53
CA PHE A 44 -2.93 -31.43 -2.47
C PHE A 44 -3.76 -31.51 -1.18
N LYS A 45 -3.13 -31.24 -0.04
CA LYS A 45 -3.75 -31.35 1.29
C LYS A 45 -4.33 -30.04 1.82
N GLU A 46 -3.84 -28.92 1.32
CA GLU A 46 -4.24 -27.59 1.76
C GLU A 46 -4.13 -26.56 0.63
N VAL A 47 -4.75 -25.39 0.85
CA VAL A 47 -4.64 -24.24 -0.04
C VAL A 47 -3.65 -23.25 0.56
N VAL A 48 -2.57 -22.96 -0.16
CA VAL A 48 -1.53 -22.01 0.27
C VAL A 48 -1.82 -20.63 -0.33
N LYS A 49 -2.34 -19.71 0.49
CA LYS A 49 -2.79 -18.38 0.05
C LYS A 49 -1.64 -17.42 -0.23
N CYS A 50 -1.05 -17.47 -1.43
CA CYS A 50 0.02 -16.56 -1.89
C CYS A 50 -0.50 -15.23 -2.46
N ASN A 51 -1.74 -14.85 -2.13
CA ASN A 51 -2.41 -13.73 -2.79
C ASN A 51 -2.28 -12.40 -2.04
N ILE A 52 -2.34 -12.39 -0.70
CA ILE A 52 -2.38 -11.16 0.10
C ILE A 52 -1.11 -10.95 0.92
N GLY A 53 -0.57 -9.72 0.95
CA GLY A 53 0.50 -9.32 1.86
C GLY A 53 0.00 -9.10 3.28
N ASP A 54 -0.54 -10.15 3.90
CA ASP A 54 -0.91 -10.21 5.31
C ASP A 54 0.22 -10.89 6.10
N CYS A 55 1.04 -10.08 6.76
CA CYS A 55 2.27 -10.53 7.40
C CYS A 55 2.01 -11.60 8.47
N HIS A 56 1.04 -11.37 9.36
CA HIS A 56 0.77 -12.30 10.46
C HIS A 56 0.04 -13.56 9.97
N ALA A 57 -0.85 -13.44 8.98
CA ALA A 57 -1.50 -14.62 8.38
C ALA A 57 -0.49 -15.55 7.68
N THR A 58 0.67 -15.03 7.26
CA THR A 58 1.76 -15.81 6.63
C THR A 58 2.87 -16.22 7.61
N GLY A 59 2.64 -16.03 8.92
CA GLY A 59 3.50 -16.52 10.00
C GLY A 59 4.60 -15.56 10.46
N GLN A 60 4.58 -14.29 10.06
CA GLN A 60 5.41 -13.27 10.70
C GLN A 60 5.00 -13.17 12.18
N LYS A 61 5.99 -13.19 13.08
CA LYS A 61 5.73 -12.98 14.51
C LYS A 61 5.51 -11.49 14.78
N PRO A 62 4.55 -11.12 15.64
CA PRO A 62 4.41 -9.74 16.07
C PRO A 62 5.65 -9.22 16.79
N VAL A 63 5.94 -7.92 16.62
CA VAL A 63 7.00 -7.24 17.38
C VAL A 63 6.53 -7.02 18.83
N THR A 64 7.34 -7.45 19.79
CA THR A 64 7.00 -7.46 21.22
C THR A 64 6.66 -6.06 21.73
N PHE A 65 7.45 -5.05 21.33
CA PHE A 65 7.25 -3.68 21.77
C PHE A 65 5.88 -3.10 21.36
N ILE A 66 5.43 -3.38 20.13
CA ILE A 66 4.12 -2.95 19.64
C ILE A 66 3.01 -3.59 20.47
N ARG A 67 3.15 -4.89 20.79
CA ARG A 67 2.21 -5.63 21.64
C ARG A 67 2.18 -5.10 23.08
N GLN A 68 3.33 -4.81 23.66
CA GLN A 68 3.42 -4.24 25.01
C GLN A 68 2.75 -2.86 25.06
N LEU A 69 3.04 -1.98 24.11
CA LEU A 69 2.46 -0.64 24.05
C LEU A 69 0.93 -0.69 23.88
N THR A 70 0.44 -1.53 22.96
CA THR A 70 -1.00 -1.72 22.75
C THR A 70 -1.69 -2.36 23.96
N ALA A 71 -1.03 -3.30 24.64
CA ALA A 71 -1.57 -3.93 25.85
C ALA A 71 -1.71 -2.94 27.00
N VAL A 72 -0.65 -2.21 27.37
CA VAL A 72 -0.68 -1.29 28.51
C VAL A 72 -1.60 -0.09 28.28
N THR A 73 -1.75 0.38 27.03
CA THR A 73 -2.70 1.44 26.69
C THR A 73 -4.17 0.97 26.74
N THR A 74 -4.41 -0.32 26.47
CA THR A 74 -5.76 -0.92 26.54
C THR A 74 -6.12 -1.34 27.97
N LEU A 75 -5.13 -1.80 28.74
CA LEU A 75 -5.28 -2.25 30.13
C LEU A 75 -4.28 -1.51 31.02
N PRO A 76 -4.60 -0.27 31.46
CA PRO A 76 -3.69 0.55 32.26
C PRO A 76 -3.21 -0.10 33.57
N ASN A 77 -3.92 -1.10 34.12
CA ASN A 77 -3.42 -1.86 35.28
C ASN A 77 -2.07 -2.56 35.02
N LEU A 78 -1.64 -2.70 33.76
CA LEU A 78 -0.33 -3.23 33.39
C LEU A 78 0.82 -2.22 33.61
N PHE A 79 0.56 -0.98 34.02
CA PHE A 79 1.62 -0.02 34.39
C PHE A 79 2.49 -0.54 35.55
N ASP A 80 1.92 -1.32 36.47
CA ASP A 80 2.65 -1.91 37.59
C ASP A 80 3.30 -3.26 37.23
N ASP A 81 3.01 -3.81 36.05
CA ASP A 81 3.54 -5.10 35.61
C ASP A 81 5.02 -4.96 35.20
N LYS A 82 5.85 -5.91 35.67
CA LYS A 82 7.29 -5.94 35.40
C LYS A 82 7.64 -6.39 33.99
N SER A 83 6.71 -7.05 33.30
CA SER A 83 6.86 -7.47 31.90
C SER A 83 6.71 -6.32 30.90
N ILE A 84 6.19 -5.18 31.34
CA ILE A 84 6.12 -3.96 30.54
C ILE A 84 7.36 -3.09 30.83
N PRO A 85 8.19 -2.80 29.83
CA PRO A 85 9.39 -2.00 30.02
C PRO A 85 9.07 -0.50 30.12
N GLU A 86 9.96 0.26 30.75
CA GLU A 86 9.71 1.67 31.11
C GLU A 86 9.52 2.59 29.90
N ASP A 87 10.20 2.30 28.80
CA ASP A 87 10.06 3.02 27.53
C ASP A 87 8.68 2.81 26.89
N ALA A 88 8.09 1.62 27.01
CA ALA A 88 6.71 1.35 26.62
C ALA A 88 5.70 2.05 27.55
N LYS A 89 5.93 2.04 28.87
CA LYS A 89 5.09 2.77 29.85
C LYS A 89 5.10 4.27 29.59
N SER A 90 6.28 4.84 29.35
CA SER A 90 6.44 6.27 29.06
C SER A 90 5.63 6.70 27.83
N ARG A 91 5.69 5.92 26.74
CA ARG A 91 4.89 6.17 25.53
C ARG A 91 3.40 5.98 25.78
N ALA A 92 3.01 4.94 26.52
CA ALA A 92 1.63 4.70 26.89
C ALA A 92 1.05 5.85 27.71
N MET A 93 1.80 6.37 28.67
CA MET A 93 1.39 7.51 29.49
C MET A 93 1.20 8.77 28.63
N ALA A 94 2.11 9.03 27.69
CA ALA A 94 1.99 10.16 26.76
C ALA A 94 0.75 10.04 25.87
N ILE A 95 0.47 8.84 25.35
CA ILE A 95 -0.75 8.55 24.58
C ILE A 95 -2.00 8.80 25.42
N LEU A 96 -2.09 8.14 26.59
CA LEU A 96 -3.27 8.22 27.45
C LEU A 96 -3.51 9.67 27.92
N SER A 97 -2.46 10.43 28.21
CA SER A 97 -2.58 11.86 28.56
C SER A 97 -3.14 12.71 27.41
N GLY A 98 -2.91 12.30 26.16
CA GLY A 98 -3.50 12.93 24.97
C GLY A 98 -4.94 12.48 24.68
N CYS A 99 -5.44 11.45 25.36
CA CYS A 99 -6.81 10.96 25.21
C CYS A 99 -7.75 11.62 26.24
N SER A 100 -8.98 11.97 25.82
CA SER A 100 -10.00 12.38 26.78
C SER A 100 -10.32 11.24 27.75
N GLY A 101 -10.32 11.54 29.05
CA GLY A 101 -10.56 10.57 30.12
C GLY A 101 -9.45 9.52 30.28
N SER A 102 -8.25 9.79 29.74
CA SER A 102 -7.10 8.88 29.82
C SER A 102 -7.41 7.46 29.34
N SER A 103 -8.19 7.35 28.26
CA SER A 103 -8.68 6.08 27.74
C SER A 103 -8.57 6.01 26.23
N VAL A 104 -8.04 4.91 25.70
CA VAL A 104 -8.05 4.62 24.26
C VAL A 104 -9.45 4.23 23.72
N GLY A 105 -10.48 4.28 24.55
CA GLY A 105 -11.88 4.11 24.14
C GLY A 105 -12.62 5.41 23.83
N SER A 106 -12.01 6.59 24.05
CA SER A 106 -12.62 7.87 23.71
C SER A 106 -12.38 8.25 22.24
N TYR A 107 -12.94 9.36 21.76
CA TYR A 107 -12.53 9.93 20.48
C TYR A 107 -11.26 10.77 20.66
N SER A 108 -10.34 10.73 19.69
CA SER A 108 -9.27 11.74 19.57
C SER A 108 -9.73 12.93 18.75
N HIS A 109 -8.84 13.92 18.57
CA HIS A 109 -8.96 14.87 17.47
C HIS A 109 -9.15 14.14 16.13
N SER A 110 -9.88 14.75 15.19
CA SER A 110 -10.30 14.10 13.94
C SER A 110 -9.16 13.76 12.98
N LEU A 111 -8.09 14.54 13.05
CA LEU A 111 -6.82 14.29 12.37
C LEU A 111 -5.95 13.27 13.12
N GLY A 112 -6.38 12.78 14.29
CA GLY A 112 -5.62 11.90 15.17
C GLY A 112 -4.97 12.63 16.35
N LEU A 113 -4.55 11.83 17.34
CA LEU A 113 -3.86 12.26 18.55
C LEU A 113 -2.68 13.17 18.21
N GLU A 114 -2.64 14.34 18.84
CA GLU A 114 -1.60 15.33 18.60
C GLU A 114 -0.21 14.80 18.93
N VAL A 115 -0.06 14.09 20.06
CA VAL A 115 1.22 13.48 20.46
C VAL A 115 1.76 12.55 19.37
N VAL A 116 0.90 11.74 18.74
CA VAL A 116 1.29 10.84 17.66
C VAL A 116 1.64 11.62 16.40
N ARG A 117 0.86 12.65 16.02
CA ARG A 117 1.18 13.49 14.85
C ARG A 117 2.50 14.24 15.01
N ARG A 118 2.82 14.73 16.21
CA ARG A 118 4.12 15.35 16.52
C ARG A 118 5.26 14.33 16.39
N ASN A 119 5.05 13.09 16.84
CA ASN A 119 6.04 12.04 16.69
C ASN A 119 6.18 11.58 15.23
N VAL A 120 5.12 11.58 14.42
CA VAL A 120 5.21 11.39 12.96
C VAL A 120 6.09 12.48 12.33
N ALA A 121 5.85 13.75 12.65
CA ALA A 121 6.65 14.86 12.13
C ALA A 121 8.14 14.72 12.51
N LYS A 122 8.41 14.40 13.77
CA LYS A 122 9.77 14.14 14.26
C LYS A 122 10.42 12.96 13.55
N TYR A 123 9.70 11.86 13.37
CA TYR A 123 10.17 10.68 12.64
C TYR A 123 10.55 11.02 11.20
N ILE A 124 9.74 11.81 10.51
CA ILE A 124 10.03 12.28 9.14
C ILE A 124 11.29 13.14 9.14
N TYR A 125 11.45 14.05 10.10
CA TYR A 125 12.67 14.85 10.25
C TYR A 125 13.91 13.98 10.50
N GLU A 126 13.85 13.02 11.43
CA GLU A 126 14.97 12.12 11.74
C GLU A 126 15.34 11.23 10.54
N ARG A 127 14.37 10.83 9.72
CA ARG A 127 14.56 10.04 8.49
C ARG A 127 15.18 10.87 7.36
N ASP A 128 14.67 12.07 7.13
CA ASP A 128 14.96 12.84 5.92
C ASP A 128 15.99 13.95 6.11
N GLY A 129 16.13 14.47 7.34
CA GLY A 129 16.84 15.72 7.63
C GLY A 129 16.06 16.98 7.21
N VAL A 130 14.75 16.84 6.97
CA VAL A 130 13.86 17.90 6.45
C VAL A 130 12.73 18.13 7.45
N GLU A 131 12.50 19.40 7.81
CA GLU A 131 11.44 19.79 8.74
C GLU A 131 10.07 19.27 8.32
N SER A 132 9.25 18.87 9.29
CA SER A 132 7.89 18.40 9.09
C SER A 132 6.97 19.11 10.08
N ASN A 133 5.83 19.60 9.61
CA ASN A 133 4.82 20.18 10.48
C ASN A 133 3.74 19.14 10.81
N TRP A 134 3.52 18.90 12.09
CA TRP A 134 2.47 17.98 12.59
C TRP A 134 1.04 18.46 12.27
N GLU A 135 0.85 19.73 11.91
CA GLU A 135 -0.43 20.29 11.43
C GLU A 135 -0.73 19.90 9.98
N ASP A 136 0.29 19.51 9.21
CA ASP A 136 0.17 19.02 7.84
C ASP A 136 -0.02 17.49 7.78
N ILE A 137 -0.10 16.85 8.95
CA ILE A 137 -0.25 15.41 9.10
C ILE A 137 -1.65 15.06 9.59
N PHE A 138 -2.27 14.07 8.96
CA PHE A 138 -3.46 13.42 9.49
C PHE A 138 -3.27 11.90 9.58
N LEU A 139 -3.76 11.32 10.67
CA LEU A 139 -3.81 9.88 10.88
C LEU A 139 -5.04 9.27 10.20
N SER A 140 -4.90 8.02 9.76
CA SER A 140 -5.91 7.34 8.95
C SER A 140 -6.04 5.85 9.29
N ASN A 141 -7.15 5.25 8.83
CA ASN A 141 -7.52 3.85 8.94
C ASN A 141 -6.70 2.97 7.98
N GLY A 142 -5.38 3.02 8.17
CA GLY A 142 -4.38 2.60 7.20
C GLY A 142 -4.33 3.57 6.02
N ALA A 143 -3.30 3.41 5.18
CA ALA A 143 -3.12 4.25 3.99
C ALA A 143 -4.34 4.20 3.04
N THR A 144 -5.13 3.12 3.06
CA THR A 144 -6.35 2.98 2.25
C THR A 144 -7.34 4.13 2.43
N GLU A 145 -7.58 4.58 3.67
CA GLU A 145 -8.50 5.69 3.91
C GLU A 145 -7.91 7.02 3.41
N ALA A 146 -6.60 7.24 3.64
CA ALA A 146 -5.92 8.43 3.13
C ALA A 146 -5.98 8.50 1.60
N VAL A 147 -5.71 7.41 0.88
CA VAL A 147 -5.88 7.33 -0.58
C VAL A 147 -7.29 7.73 -1.00
N LYS A 148 -8.32 7.12 -0.38
CA LYS A 148 -9.72 7.42 -0.75
C LYS A 148 -10.07 8.89 -0.54
N VAL A 149 -9.67 9.46 0.59
CA VAL A 149 -9.98 10.85 0.92
C VAL A 149 -9.26 11.82 -0.04
N LEU A 150 -8.00 11.56 -0.40
CA LEU A 150 -7.26 12.36 -1.37
C LEU A 150 -7.87 12.25 -2.77
N MET A 151 -8.19 11.04 -3.23
CA MET A 151 -8.78 10.83 -4.55
C MET A 151 -10.20 11.38 -4.67
N GLN A 152 -10.95 11.42 -3.55
CA GLN A 152 -12.23 12.11 -3.47
C GLN A 152 -12.05 13.63 -3.60
N MET A 153 -11.06 14.21 -2.93
CA MET A 153 -10.74 15.64 -3.03
C MET A 153 -10.27 16.03 -4.45
N ILE A 154 -9.54 15.15 -5.13
CA ILE A 154 -9.12 15.33 -6.54
C ILE A 154 -10.30 15.24 -7.50
N SER A 155 -11.36 14.49 -7.16
CA SER A 155 -12.55 14.38 -8.01
C SER A 155 -13.19 15.74 -8.22
N SER A 156 -13.51 16.08 -9.47
CA SER A 156 -14.20 17.32 -9.82
C SER A 156 -15.72 17.18 -9.79
N GLY A 157 -16.24 15.95 -9.69
CA GLY A 157 -17.67 15.65 -9.91
C GLY A 157 -18.15 15.87 -11.36
N ALA A 158 -17.30 16.41 -12.24
CA ALA A 158 -17.62 16.67 -13.63
C ALA A 158 -17.58 15.40 -14.50
N GLN A 159 -18.13 15.50 -15.71
CA GLN A 159 -18.21 14.42 -16.70
C GLN A 159 -17.46 14.82 -17.98
N GLY A 160 -17.26 13.85 -18.87
CA GLY A 160 -16.59 14.07 -20.16
C GLY A 160 -15.16 14.59 -19.97
N ASN A 161 -14.74 15.50 -20.84
CA ASN A 161 -13.39 16.07 -20.84
C ASN A 161 -13.06 16.92 -19.58
N ALA A 162 -14.06 17.37 -18.81
CA ALA A 162 -13.86 18.10 -17.56
C ALA A 162 -13.71 17.16 -16.34
N ARG A 163 -13.93 15.86 -16.52
CA ARG A 163 -13.76 14.84 -15.47
C ARG A 163 -12.31 14.83 -14.98
N ALA A 164 -12.11 14.81 -13.66
CA ALA A 164 -10.78 14.71 -13.08
C ALA A 164 -10.07 13.42 -13.55
N GLY A 165 -8.82 13.53 -13.97
CA GLY A 165 -7.96 12.41 -14.39
C GLY A 165 -6.85 12.15 -13.37
N VAL A 166 -6.63 10.89 -13.05
CA VAL A 166 -5.58 10.44 -12.14
C VAL A 166 -4.68 9.44 -12.85
N MET A 167 -3.39 9.76 -12.92
CA MET A 167 -2.37 8.89 -13.47
C MET A 167 -2.00 7.80 -12.47
N ILE A 168 -2.03 6.55 -12.89
CA ILE A 168 -1.68 5.39 -12.05
C ILE A 168 -0.75 4.43 -12.82
N PRO A 169 0.16 3.73 -12.13
CA PRO A 169 1.08 2.81 -12.79
C PRO A 169 0.34 1.61 -13.38
N ILE A 170 0.93 0.97 -14.38
CA ILE A 170 0.58 -0.37 -14.82
C ILE A 170 1.86 -1.20 -14.86
N PRO A 171 1.91 -2.33 -14.12
CA PRO A 171 0.89 -2.83 -13.19
C PRO A 171 0.75 -1.97 -11.92
N GLN A 172 -0.37 -2.09 -11.19
CA GLN A 172 -0.65 -1.34 -9.94
C GLN A 172 -1.27 -2.16 -8.83
N TYR A 173 -1.23 -1.59 -7.62
CA TYR A 173 -2.04 -2.03 -6.49
C TYR A 173 -3.52 -1.64 -6.71
N PRO A 174 -4.46 -2.59 -6.90
CA PRO A 174 -5.82 -2.33 -7.42
C PRO A 174 -6.72 -1.37 -6.65
N LEU A 175 -6.29 -0.86 -5.50
CA LEU A 175 -7.00 0.18 -4.78
C LEU A 175 -7.18 1.44 -5.63
N TYR A 176 -6.16 1.83 -6.41
CA TYR A 176 -6.20 3.09 -7.16
C TYR A 176 -7.20 3.03 -8.31
N SER A 177 -7.19 1.96 -9.12
CA SER A 177 -8.20 1.75 -10.16
C SER A 177 -9.62 1.68 -9.59
N ALA A 178 -9.81 0.90 -8.51
CA ALA A 178 -11.10 0.79 -7.83
C ALA A 178 -11.61 2.15 -7.32
N THR A 179 -10.72 2.96 -6.73
CA THR A 179 -11.05 4.28 -6.19
C THR A 179 -11.33 5.29 -7.30
N ASN A 180 -10.63 5.21 -8.44
CA ASN A 180 -10.96 5.99 -9.63
C ASN A 180 -12.38 5.70 -10.11
N SER A 181 -12.77 4.42 -10.20
CA SER A 181 -14.13 4.04 -10.56
C SER A 181 -15.15 4.56 -9.54
N GLU A 182 -14.91 4.36 -8.25
CA GLU A 182 -15.79 4.76 -7.15
C GLU A 182 -16.13 6.26 -7.18
N PHE A 183 -15.13 7.11 -7.40
CA PHE A 183 -15.28 8.57 -7.43
C PHE A 183 -15.42 9.18 -8.83
N ASN A 184 -15.63 8.35 -9.85
CA ASN A 184 -15.74 8.75 -11.25
C ASN A 184 -14.57 9.65 -11.71
N ASN A 185 -13.35 9.26 -11.35
CA ASN A 185 -12.15 9.84 -11.93
C ASN A 185 -11.78 9.07 -13.22
N TYR A 186 -11.24 9.76 -14.21
CA TYR A 186 -10.63 9.16 -15.39
C TYR A 186 -9.32 8.49 -15.00
N GLN A 187 -9.17 7.20 -15.30
CA GLN A 187 -7.94 6.47 -15.06
C GLN A 187 -6.97 6.69 -16.23
N ILE A 188 -5.84 7.34 -15.97
CA ILE A 188 -4.77 7.55 -16.94
C ILE A 188 -3.67 6.51 -16.66
N ASN A 189 -3.48 5.55 -17.56
CA ASN A 189 -2.48 4.50 -17.39
C ASN A 189 -1.12 4.97 -17.91
N TYR A 190 -0.09 4.89 -17.07
CA TYR A 190 1.30 4.90 -17.50
C TYR A 190 1.94 3.54 -17.22
N TYR A 191 2.79 3.05 -18.12
CA TYR A 191 3.35 1.71 -18.04
C TYR A 191 4.75 1.73 -17.43
N LEU A 192 5.02 0.81 -16.51
CA LEU A 192 6.35 0.58 -15.96
C LEU A 192 7.15 -0.30 -16.94
N ASP A 193 8.45 -0.04 -17.09
CA ASP A 193 9.29 -0.78 -18.04
C ASP A 193 9.83 -2.06 -17.41
N GLU A 194 9.23 -3.20 -17.72
CA GLU A 194 9.70 -4.52 -17.27
C GLU A 194 11.16 -4.77 -17.64
N ASN A 195 11.63 -4.31 -18.81
CA ASN A 195 12.99 -4.58 -19.27
C ASN A 195 14.04 -3.76 -18.50
N ASP A 196 13.62 -2.70 -17.83
CA ASP A 196 14.46 -1.85 -17.00
C ASP A 196 14.02 -1.92 -15.52
N ASN A 197 13.86 -3.15 -15.00
CA ASN A 197 13.53 -3.41 -13.59
C ASN A 197 12.27 -2.67 -13.09
N TRP A 198 11.26 -2.50 -13.94
CA TRP A 198 10.04 -1.75 -13.64
C TRP A 198 10.28 -0.27 -13.33
N ALA A 199 11.33 0.32 -13.92
CA ALA A 199 11.58 1.75 -13.88
C ALA A 199 10.46 2.54 -14.59
N LEU A 200 10.40 3.83 -14.29
CA LEU A 200 9.48 4.77 -14.91
C LEU A 200 10.27 5.79 -15.73
N SER A 201 9.89 5.97 -16.98
CA SER A 201 10.51 6.95 -17.88
C SER A 201 9.63 8.17 -18.08
N ARG A 202 10.27 9.33 -18.24
CA ARG A 202 9.57 10.59 -18.54
C ARG A 202 8.81 10.53 -19.87
N THR A 203 9.37 9.88 -20.89
CA THR A 203 8.72 9.70 -22.20
C THR A 203 7.37 9.01 -22.09
N GLU A 204 7.27 8.00 -21.23
CA GLU A 204 6.03 7.27 -21.01
C GLU A 204 4.98 8.11 -20.27
N LEU A 205 5.40 8.91 -19.29
CA LEU A 205 4.52 9.87 -18.61
C LEU A 205 3.92 10.90 -19.57
N GLU A 206 4.76 11.46 -20.45
CA GLU A 206 4.31 12.41 -21.48
C GLU A 206 3.33 11.75 -22.47
N ARG A 207 3.61 10.51 -22.91
CA ARG A 207 2.71 9.73 -23.78
C ARG A 207 1.34 9.53 -23.11
N ALA A 208 1.33 9.06 -21.87
CA ALA A 208 0.12 8.77 -21.11
C ALA A 208 -0.73 10.04 -20.92
N LEU A 209 -0.09 11.15 -20.53
CA LEU A 209 -0.77 12.43 -20.33
C LEU A 209 -1.33 12.97 -21.65
N ALA A 210 -0.54 13.00 -22.72
CA ALA A 210 -0.97 13.49 -24.03
C ALA A 210 -2.16 12.70 -24.58
N GLY A 211 -2.17 11.38 -24.38
CA GLY A 211 -3.29 10.50 -24.78
C GLY A 211 -4.58 10.77 -24.01
N ALA A 212 -4.51 11.28 -22.77
CA ALA A 212 -5.67 11.49 -21.91
C ALA A 212 -6.26 12.91 -21.95
N LYS A 213 -5.52 13.92 -22.44
CA LYS A 213 -5.93 15.34 -22.44
C LYS A 213 -7.27 15.63 -23.15
N LYS A 214 -7.70 14.77 -24.08
CA LYS A 214 -8.98 14.91 -24.78
C LYS A 214 -10.16 14.30 -24.00
N GLU A 215 -9.86 13.37 -23.11
CA GLU A 215 -10.86 12.54 -22.42
C GLU A 215 -11.14 13.02 -20.99
N CYS A 216 -10.22 13.79 -20.41
CA CYS A 216 -10.30 14.24 -19.03
C CYS A 216 -9.41 15.47 -18.77
N MET A 217 -9.51 16.01 -17.56
CA MET A 217 -8.61 17.01 -17.00
C MET A 217 -7.66 16.31 -16.03
N PRO A 218 -6.40 16.00 -16.42
CA PRO A 218 -5.42 15.42 -15.51
C PRO A 218 -5.18 16.32 -14.30
N ARG A 219 -5.19 15.75 -13.09
CA ARG A 219 -5.04 16.51 -11.83
C ARG A 219 -4.04 15.90 -10.86
N ALA A 220 -3.74 14.61 -10.99
CA ALA A 220 -2.85 13.93 -10.06
C ALA A 220 -2.09 12.77 -10.71
N ILE A 221 -0.94 12.44 -10.12
CA ILE A 221 -0.15 11.26 -10.42
C ILE A 221 0.10 10.48 -9.13
N VAL A 222 -0.17 9.18 -9.17
CA VAL A 222 0.11 8.23 -8.10
C VAL A 222 1.44 7.55 -8.38
N ILE A 223 2.35 7.55 -7.42
CA ILE A 223 3.58 6.76 -7.46
C ILE A 223 3.60 5.80 -6.27
N ILE A 224 3.94 4.53 -6.51
CA ILE A 224 4.07 3.51 -5.46
C ILE A 224 5.55 3.14 -5.33
N ASN A 225 6.19 3.46 -4.21
CA ASN A 225 7.63 3.26 -4.00
C ASN A 225 7.98 2.90 -2.55
N PRO A 226 8.48 1.68 -2.26
CA PRO A 226 8.70 0.56 -3.18
C PRO A 226 7.41 0.03 -3.81
N GLY A 227 7.51 -0.44 -5.06
CA GLY A 227 6.34 -0.76 -5.88
C GLY A 227 5.60 -2.04 -5.49
N ASN A 228 4.29 -2.02 -5.71
CA ASN A 228 3.39 -3.16 -5.58
C ASN A 228 2.52 -3.22 -6.84
N PRO A 229 2.58 -4.30 -7.65
CA PRO A 229 3.11 -5.63 -7.32
C PRO A 229 4.59 -5.89 -7.64
N THR A 230 5.28 -4.92 -8.24
CA THR A 230 6.54 -5.12 -8.96
C THR A 230 7.79 -5.22 -8.09
N GLY A 231 7.74 -4.73 -6.84
CA GLY A 231 8.84 -4.87 -5.88
C GLY A 231 10.09 -4.05 -6.20
N GLN A 232 10.04 -3.11 -7.15
CA GLN A 232 11.14 -2.19 -7.46
C GLN A 232 11.22 -1.03 -6.46
N VAL A 233 12.41 -0.46 -6.34
CA VAL A 233 12.71 0.75 -5.59
C VAL A 233 13.18 1.81 -6.59
N LEU A 234 12.51 2.95 -6.63
CA LEU A 234 12.85 4.01 -7.58
C LEU A 234 14.21 4.61 -7.27
N SER A 235 14.98 4.88 -8.32
CA SER A 235 16.21 5.66 -8.20
C SER A 235 15.90 7.14 -7.94
N ARG A 236 16.84 7.84 -7.31
CA ARG A 236 16.75 9.29 -7.11
C ARG A 236 16.47 10.04 -8.41
N GLN A 237 17.20 9.71 -9.48
CA GLN A 237 17.03 10.37 -10.79
C GLN A 237 15.60 10.21 -11.32
N CYS A 238 15.03 8.99 -11.22
CA CYS A 238 13.64 8.74 -11.60
C CYS A 238 12.67 9.60 -10.78
N MET A 239 12.88 9.71 -9.47
CA MET A 239 12.06 10.56 -8.60
C MET A 239 12.16 12.06 -8.96
N GLU A 240 13.36 12.56 -9.26
CA GLU A 240 13.55 13.95 -9.71
C GLU A 240 12.84 14.23 -11.03
N ASP A 241 12.84 13.28 -11.96
CA ASP A 241 12.17 13.43 -13.25
C ASP A 241 10.64 13.37 -13.13
N ILE A 242 10.12 12.56 -12.21
CA ILE A 242 8.70 12.56 -11.83
C ILE A 242 8.30 13.90 -11.21
N ILE A 243 9.12 14.45 -10.29
CA ILE A 243 8.85 15.75 -9.65
C ILE A 243 8.82 16.86 -10.69
N LYS A 244 9.82 16.90 -11.60
CA LYS A 244 9.84 17.87 -12.71
C LYS A 244 8.57 17.75 -13.56
N PHE A 245 8.21 16.55 -13.97
CA PHE A 245 7.01 16.28 -14.75
C PHE A 245 5.73 16.76 -14.02
N ALA A 246 5.58 16.44 -12.73
CA ALA A 246 4.41 16.84 -11.96
C ALA A 246 4.29 18.38 -11.82
N VAL A 247 5.41 19.08 -11.60
CA VAL A 247 5.43 20.56 -11.56
C VAL A 247 5.11 21.16 -12.93
N GLU A 248 5.69 20.63 -14.01
CA GLU A 248 5.49 21.15 -15.37
C GLU A 248 4.05 20.99 -15.87
N HIS A 249 3.34 19.96 -15.43
CA HIS A 249 1.96 19.68 -15.84
C HIS A 249 0.93 19.92 -14.72
N GLU A 250 1.31 20.61 -13.65
CA GLU A 250 0.42 21.05 -12.55
C GLU A 250 -0.36 19.87 -11.92
N LEU A 251 0.35 18.77 -11.64
CA LEU A 251 -0.23 17.56 -11.06
C LEU A 251 0.09 17.45 -9.57
N VAL A 252 -0.91 17.08 -8.77
CA VAL A 252 -0.71 16.65 -7.40
C VAL A 252 0.03 15.30 -7.39
N LEU A 253 1.11 15.18 -6.63
CA LEU A 253 1.85 13.94 -6.47
C LEU A 253 1.35 13.17 -5.24
N LEU A 254 0.80 11.97 -5.45
CA LEU A 254 0.43 11.03 -4.39
C LEU A 254 1.53 9.97 -4.26
N ALA A 255 2.37 10.08 -3.24
CA ALA A 255 3.48 9.16 -2.97
C ALA A 255 3.08 8.07 -1.98
N ASP A 256 2.79 6.88 -2.47
CA ASP A 256 2.51 5.69 -1.66
C ASP A 256 3.81 5.01 -1.22
N GLU A 257 4.24 5.32 0.01
CA GLU A 257 5.52 4.90 0.59
C GLU A 257 5.33 3.83 1.68
N VAL A 258 4.24 3.06 1.63
CA VAL A 258 3.89 2.07 2.67
C VAL A 258 4.93 0.96 2.86
N TYR A 259 5.80 0.74 1.86
CA TYR A 259 6.83 -0.29 1.87
C TYR A 259 8.24 0.26 2.17
N GLN A 260 8.39 1.51 2.62
CA GLN A 260 9.70 2.16 2.81
C GLN A 260 10.71 1.41 3.69
N HIS A 261 10.25 0.55 4.60
CA HIS A 261 11.11 -0.29 5.45
C HIS A 261 11.45 -1.67 4.84
N ASN A 262 10.82 -2.03 3.72
CA ASN A 262 11.05 -3.29 3.02
C ASN A 262 11.99 -3.05 1.84
N VAL A 263 13.28 -2.91 2.11
CA VAL A 263 14.33 -2.78 1.10
C VAL A 263 15.38 -3.85 1.36
N TYR A 264 15.59 -4.74 0.41
CA TYR A 264 16.36 -5.97 0.64
C TYR A 264 17.84 -5.83 0.29
N GLN A 265 18.17 -4.91 -0.61
CA GLN A 265 19.54 -4.60 -1.01
C GLN A 265 19.76 -3.08 -0.96
N PRO A 266 19.67 -2.45 0.23
CA PRO A 266 19.73 -0.99 0.38
C PRO A 266 21.04 -0.37 -0.12
N GLU A 267 22.14 -1.13 -0.14
CA GLU A 267 23.42 -0.69 -0.70
C GLU A 267 23.40 -0.54 -2.24
N LYS A 268 22.52 -1.28 -2.92
CA LYS A 268 22.33 -1.20 -4.39
C LYS A 268 21.13 -0.35 -4.77
N PHE A 269 20.04 -0.48 -4.02
CA PHE A 269 18.76 0.16 -4.27
C PHE A 269 18.32 0.91 -3.01
N PRO A 270 19.02 2.01 -2.65
CA PRO A 270 18.66 2.78 -1.47
C PRO A 270 17.28 3.41 -1.67
N TRP A 271 16.41 3.29 -0.69
CA TRP A 271 15.14 4.00 -0.69
C TRP A 271 15.33 5.41 -0.14
N THR A 272 14.61 6.36 -0.73
CA THR A 272 14.49 7.74 -0.24
C THR A 272 13.03 8.19 -0.38
N SER A 273 12.60 9.11 0.49
CA SER A 273 11.25 9.68 0.41
C SER A 273 11.15 10.72 -0.71
N PHE A 274 9.95 10.86 -1.29
CA PHE A 274 9.66 11.95 -2.22
C PHE A 274 9.80 13.32 -1.56
N LYS A 275 9.49 13.43 -0.27
CA LYS A 275 9.69 14.66 0.50
C LYS A 275 11.15 15.09 0.53
N LYS A 276 12.07 14.17 0.80
CA LYS A 276 13.52 14.44 0.83
C LYS A 276 14.01 14.90 -0.53
N VAL A 277 13.67 14.16 -1.59
CA VAL A 277 14.07 14.51 -2.96
C VAL A 277 13.51 15.88 -3.37
N LEU A 278 12.22 16.13 -3.13
CA LEU A 278 11.57 17.40 -3.41
C LEU A 278 12.27 18.57 -2.69
N SER A 279 12.55 18.42 -1.39
CA SER A 279 13.23 19.45 -0.60
C SER A 279 14.65 19.74 -1.11
N GLU A 280 15.40 18.70 -1.50
CA GLU A 280 16.77 18.83 -1.99
C GLU A 280 16.86 19.40 -3.42
N MET A 281 15.78 19.33 -4.21
CA MET A 281 15.68 19.97 -5.53
C MET A 281 15.52 21.50 -5.45
N GLY A 282 15.33 22.06 -4.25
CA GLY A 282 15.25 23.50 -4.00
C GLY A 282 13.92 24.14 -4.37
N SER A 283 13.77 25.43 -4.04
CA SER A 283 12.52 26.21 -4.12
C SER A 283 11.85 26.23 -5.50
N ASN A 284 12.63 26.02 -6.58
CA ASN A 284 12.09 25.92 -7.94
C ASN A 284 11.05 24.79 -8.10
N TYR A 285 11.12 23.76 -7.26
CA TYR A 285 10.21 22.63 -7.20
C TYR A 285 9.54 22.51 -5.83
N ALA A 286 10.34 22.65 -4.76
CA ALA A 286 9.92 22.43 -3.38
C ALA A 286 8.78 23.34 -2.92
N ASP A 287 8.65 24.54 -3.48
CA ASP A 287 7.60 25.50 -3.11
C ASP A 287 6.37 25.43 -4.03
N LYS A 288 6.39 24.54 -5.04
CA LYS A 288 5.37 24.48 -6.10
C LYS A 288 4.58 23.19 -6.11
N LEU A 289 5.24 22.06 -5.83
CA LEU A 289 4.59 20.75 -5.97
C LEU A 289 3.69 20.46 -4.77
N GLU A 290 2.40 20.25 -5.01
CA GLU A 290 1.50 19.64 -4.04
C GLU A 290 1.85 18.16 -3.89
N LEU A 291 2.34 17.75 -2.72
CA LEU A 291 2.78 16.39 -2.42
C LEU A 291 2.02 15.81 -1.23
N ALA A 292 1.37 14.67 -1.43
CA ALA A 292 0.78 13.87 -0.37
C ALA A 292 1.55 12.56 -0.20
N SER A 293 2.25 12.40 0.92
CA SER A 293 3.07 11.21 1.23
C SER A 293 2.33 10.30 2.20
N LEU A 294 2.13 9.03 1.81
CA LEU A 294 1.33 8.07 2.55
C LEU A 294 2.19 6.99 3.21
N MET A 295 1.83 6.62 4.45
CA MET A 295 2.45 5.51 5.17
C MET A 295 1.44 4.71 6.00
N SER A 296 1.75 3.45 6.30
CA SER A 296 0.92 2.54 7.10
C SER A 296 1.74 1.58 7.96
N CYS A 297 1.26 1.28 9.18
CA CYS A 297 1.86 0.25 10.04
C CYS A 297 1.56 -1.19 9.57
N SER A 298 0.83 -1.35 8.45
CA SER A 298 0.40 -2.66 7.95
C SER A 298 1.53 -3.49 7.36
N LYS A 299 2.60 -2.86 6.86
CA LYS A 299 3.65 -3.53 6.07
C LYS A 299 4.97 -3.53 6.83
N GLY A 300 6.08 -3.90 6.20
CA GLY A 300 7.37 -3.94 6.89
C GLY A 300 7.48 -5.02 7.95
N TYR A 301 8.51 -4.83 8.78
CA TYR A 301 8.73 -5.65 9.96
C TYR A 301 7.62 -5.52 11.01
N MET A 302 6.81 -4.46 10.93
CA MET A 302 5.72 -4.20 11.86
C MET A 302 4.53 -5.11 11.54
N GLY A 303 4.06 -5.14 10.28
CA GLY A 303 3.10 -6.13 9.80
C GLY A 303 1.69 -6.05 10.40
N GLU A 304 1.31 -4.91 10.97
CA GLU A 304 0.09 -4.75 11.77
C GLU A 304 -1.16 -4.46 10.94
N CYS A 305 -1.40 -5.26 9.90
CA CYS A 305 -2.51 -5.08 8.94
C CYS A 305 -3.89 -4.91 9.59
N GLY A 306 -4.13 -5.59 10.72
CA GLY A 306 -5.40 -5.59 11.44
C GLY A 306 -5.65 -4.35 12.30
N PHE A 307 -4.60 -3.66 12.75
CA PHE A 307 -4.75 -2.45 13.57
C PHE A 307 -5.18 -1.22 12.77
N ARG A 308 -5.03 -1.25 11.44
CA ARG A 308 -5.48 -0.18 10.54
C ARG A 308 -4.86 1.18 10.90
N GLY A 309 -3.57 1.24 11.21
CA GLY A 309 -2.86 2.49 11.42
C GLY A 309 -2.22 3.02 10.13
N GLY A 310 -2.37 4.32 9.88
CA GLY A 310 -1.76 5.04 8.76
C GLY A 310 -1.61 6.54 9.05
N TYR A 311 -0.80 7.22 8.26
CA TYR A 311 -0.76 8.68 8.20
C TYR A 311 -0.56 9.16 6.77
N CYS A 312 -0.90 10.42 6.54
CA CYS A 312 -0.53 11.16 5.35
C CYS A 312 0.02 12.53 5.75
N GLU A 313 1.10 12.96 5.12
CA GLU A 313 1.64 14.33 5.21
C GLU A 313 1.30 15.08 3.92
N LEU A 314 0.86 16.34 4.04
CA LEU A 314 0.47 17.21 2.94
C LEU A 314 1.42 18.41 2.82
N ILE A 315 2.12 18.53 1.70
CA ILE A 315 3.06 19.62 1.43
C ILE A 315 2.50 20.52 0.32
N ASN A 316 2.57 21.83 0.52
CA ASN A 316 2.13 22.90 -0.40
C ASN A 316 0.66 22.92 -0.82
N PHE A 317 -0.20 22.15 -0.16
CA PHE A 317 -1.64 22.24 -0.42
C PHE A 317 -2.18 23.62 -0.03
N ASP A 318 -3.05 24.15 -0.88
CA ASP A 318 -3.78 25.39 -0.59
C ASP A 318 -4.45 25.32 0.81
N PRO A 319 -4.27 26.34 1.67
CA PRO A 319 -4.81 26.30 3.04
C PRO A 319 -6.33 26.11 3.11
N ASP A 320 -7.09 26.70 2.19
CA ASP A 320 -8.55 26.58 2.16
C ASP A 320 -8.96 25.17 1.71
N VAL A 321 -8.25 24.60 0.73
CA VAL A 321 -8.44 23.19 0.32
C VAL A 321 -8.14 22.25 1.48
N LYS A 322 -7.01 22.44 2.19
CA LYS A 322 -6.65 21.65 3.38
C LYS A 322 -7.70 21.77 4.48
N ALA A 323 -8.25 22.97 4.71
CA ALA A 323 -9.32 23.19 5.68
C ALA A 323 -10.61 22.41 5.30
N GLN A 324 -10.99 22.39 4.02
CA GLN A 324 -12.14 21.58 3.57
C GLN A 324 -11.88 20.07 3.73
N LEU A 325 -10.67 19.61 3.44
CA LEU A 325 -10.29 18.22 3.65
C LEU A 325 -10.42 17.82 5.12
N PHE A 326 -9.89 18.65 6.02
CA PHE A 326 -9.91 18.40 7.46
C PHE A 326 -11.33 18.46 8.02
N LYS A 327 -12.16 19.37 7.50
CA LYS A 327 -13.59 19.41 7.78
C LYS A 327 -14.29 18.13 7.33
N ALA A 328 -14.02 17.61 6.13
CA ALA A 328 -14.58 16.34 5.66
C ALA A 328 -14.14 15.17 6.55
N LEU A 329 -12.86 15.12 6.96
CA LEU A 329 -12.34 14.12 7.89
C LEU A 329 -13.01 14.19 9.27
N SER A 330 -13.46 15.36 9.72
CA SER A 330 -14.17 15.49 11.00
C SER A 330 -15.51 14.73 11.04
N ALA A 331 -16.16 14.53 9.89
CA ALA A 331 -17.43 13.83 9.80
C ALA A 331 -17.32 12.33 10.16
N ARG A 332 -16.11 11.74 10.09
CA ARG A 332 -15.85 10.36 10.50
C ARG A 332 -15.46 10.23 11.97
N LEU A 333 -15.46 11.33 12.72
CA LEU A 333 -14.93 11.46 14.08
C LEU A 333 -13.40 11.34 14.09
N CYS A 334 -12.81 10.15 14.21
CA CYS A 334 -11.35 9.95 14.16
C CYS A 334 -10.98 8.49 13.76
N PRO A 335 -9.73 8.20 13.39
CA PRO A 335 -9.26 6.81 13.27
C PRO A 335 -9.34 6.08 14.62
N PRO A 336 -9.58 4.74 14.68
CA PRO A 336 -9.48 3.97 15.90
C PRO A 336 -8.13 4.15 16.59
N LEU A 337 -8.16 4.36 17.91
CA LEU A 337 -6.97 4.72 18.68
C LEU A 337 -5.92 3.61 18.70
N LEU A 338 -6.29 2.33 18.66
CA LEU A 338 -5.30 1.25 18.58
C LEU A 338 -4.48 1.29 17.29
N GLY A 339 -5.06 1.78 16.18
CA GLY A 339 -4.31 2.06 14.96
C GLY A 339 -3.33 3.22 15.12
N GLN A 340 -3.72 4.25 15.89
CA GLN A 340 -2.86 5.38 16.23
C GLN A 340 -1.74 4.98 17.20
N VAL A 341 -2.02 4.11 18.18
CA VAL A 341 -1.02 3.52 19.10
C VAL A 341 -0.02 2.65 18.34
N ALA A 342 -0.51 1.82 17.41
CA ALA A 342 0.38 1.04 16.55
C ALA A 342 1.28 1.97 15.72
N MET A 343 0.73 3.08 15.20
CA MET A 343 1.53 4.07 14.48
C MET A 343 2.58 4.74 15.37
N GLU A 344 2.24 5.11 16.61
CA GLU A 344 3.20 5.63 17.59
C GLU A 344 4.39 4.68 17.78
N ALA A 345 4.16 3.37 17.90
CA ALA A 345 5.24 2.40 18.02
C ALA A 345 6.13 2.33 16.76
N VAL A 346 5.60 2.63 15.58
CA VAL A 346 6.35 2.65 14.31
C VAL A 346 7.19 3.90 14.18
N VAL A 347 6.63 5.07 14.50
CA VAL A 347 7.31 6.37 14.31
C VAL A 347 8.17 6.77 15.50
N ASN A 348 7.94 6.19 16.68
CA ASN A 348 8.75 6.41 17.87
C ASN A 348 9.24 5.07 18.46
N PRO A 349 10.03 4.30 17.68
CA PRO A 349 10.53 3.00 18.11
C PRO A 349 11.48 3.15 19.32
N PRO A 350 11.82 2.04 20.00
CA PRO A 350 12.87 2.05 21.02
C PRO A 350 14.19 2.63 20.49
N LYS A 351 14.91 3.35 21.33
CA LYS A 351 16.20 4.02 21.05
C LYS A 351 17.36 3.29 21.71
N PRO A 352 18.62 3.45 21.25
CA PRO A 352 19.77 2.68 21.76
C PRO A 352 19.95 2.65 23.28
N ASN A 353 19.51 3.69 23.99
CA ASN A 353 19.60 3.83 25.44
C ASN A 353 18.35 3.36 26.20
N GLU A 354 17.37 2.76 25.52
CA GLU A 354 16.08 2.32 26.10
C GLU A 354 16.03 0.79 26.28
N PRO A 355 15.32 0.30 27.31
CA PRO A 355 15.33 -1.12 27.70
C PRO A 355 14.79 -2.07 26.62
N SER A 356 13.86 -1.63 25.76
CA SER A 356 13.29 -2.47 24.70
C SER A 356 14.15 -2.56 23.44
N TYR A 357 15.19 -1.72 23.30
CA TYR A 357 15.93 -1.55 22.04
C TYR A 357 16.57 -2.82 21.52
N ALA A 358 17.32 -3.52 22.37
CA ALA A 358 18.05 -4.70 21.94
C ALA A 358 17.11 -5.80 21.41
N LEU A 359 15.96 -6.00 22.07
CA LEU A 359 14.95 -6.96 21.62
C LEU A 359 14.26 -6.48 20.34
N PHE A 360 13.86 -5.21 20.28
CA PHE A 360 13.21 -4.62 19.12
C PHE A 360 14.07 -4.74 17.85
N VAL A 361 15.35 -4.38 17.92
CA VAL A 361 16.30 -4.50 16.80
C VAL A 361 16.43 -5.96 16.37
N LYS A 362 16.58 -6.88 17.33
CA LYS A 362 16.66 -8.32 17.04
C LYS A 362 15.42 -8.84 16.30
N GLU A 363 14.23 -8.47 16.75
CA GLU A 363 12.96 -8.89 16.12
C GLU A 363 12.80 -8.27 14.73
N ARG A 364 13.05 -6.97 14.61
CA ARG A 364 13.03 -6.23 13.34
C ARG A 364 13.96 -6.87 12.31
N ASP A 365 15.22 -7.04 12.67
CA ASP A 365 16.25 -7.55 11.76
C ASP A 365 15.98 -9.00 11.37
N ALA A 366 15.49 -9.83 12.31
CA ALA A 366 15.08 -11.19 12.01
C ALA A 366 13.96 -11.24 10.96
N VAL A 367 12.96 -10.36 11.05
CA VAL A 367 11.88 -10.28 10.07
C VAL A 367 12.40 -9.80 8.71
N LEU A 368 13.19 -8.72 8.69
CA LEU A 368 13.71 -8.16 7.43
C LEU A 368 14.67 -9.13 6.72
N ASN A 369 15.54 -9.80 7.45
CA ASN A 369 16.44 -10.83 6.90
C ASN A 369 15.65 -12.01 6.32
N ALA A 370 14.63 -12.50 7.05
CA ALA A 370 13.78 -13.57 6.54
C ALA A 370 13.00 -13.15 5.28
N LEU A 371 12.56 -11.90 5.18
CA LEU A 371 11.91 -11.39 3.97
C LEU A 371 12.88 -11.27 2.79
N LYS A 372 14.11 -10.80 3.04
CA LYS A 372 15.18 -10.74 2.04
C LYS A 372 15.52 -12.12 1.49
N GLU A 373 15.77 -13.10 2.36
CA GLU A 373 16.08 -14.48 1.97
C GLU A 373 14.95 -15.08 1.10
N LYS A 374 13.69 -14.86 1.47
CA LYS A 374 12.55 -15.33 0.69
C LYS A 374 12.42 -14.60 -0.65
N ALA A 375 12.70 -13.31 -0.70
CA ALA A 375 12.68 -12.54 -1.93
C ALA A 375 13.71 -13.07 -2.93
N GLU A 376 14.94 -13.34 -2.47
CA GLU A 376 16.01 -13.97 -3.26
C GLU A 376 15.64 -15.40 -3.70
N LEU A 377 15.12 -16.22 -2.78
CA LEU A 377 14.67 -17.57 -3.09
C LEU A 377 13.55 -17.56 -4.14
N THR A 378 12.58 -16.65 -4.00
CA THR A 378 11.46 -16.50 -4.95
C THR A 378 11.98 -16.10 -6.32
N TYR A 379 12.83 -15.07 -6.40
CA TYR A 379 13.45 -14.63 -7.64
C TYR A 379 14.21 -15.77 -8.35
N ASN A 380 15.06 -16.50 -7.61
CA ASN A 380 15.85 -17.60 -8.17
C ASN A 380 14.96 -18.78 -8.58
N SER A 381 13.97 -19.13 -7.76
CA SER A 381 13.05 -20.24 -8.05
C SER A 381 12.23 -19.95 -9.30
N LEU A 382 11.66 -18.74 -9.41
CA LEU A 382 10.85 -18.35 -10.56
C LEU A 382 11.68 -18.34 -11.85
N ASN A 383 12.90 -17.79 -11.82
CA ASN A 383 13.79 -17.77 -13.00
C ASN A 383 14.41 -19.12 -13.35
N SER A 384 14.33 -20.14 -12.49
CA SER A 384 14.76 -21.50 -12.82
C SER A 384 13.72 -22.31 -13.57
N LEU A 385 12.47 -21.84 -13.62
CA LEU A 385 11.38 -22.52 -14.30
C LEU A 385 11.38 -22.20 -15.79
N PRO A 386 11.15 -23.20 -16.68
CA PRO A 386 11.04 -22.95 -18.10
C PRO A 386 9.81 -22.07 -18.38
N ASN A 387 9.93 -21.18 -19.38
CA ASN A 387 8.88 -20.25 -19.79
C ASN A 387 8.46 -19.25 -18.70
N MET A 388 9.34 -18.91 -17.76
CA MET A 388 9.10 -17.84 -16.79
C MET A 388 10.33 -16.95 -16.64
N SER A 389 10.09 -15.64 -16.49
CA SER A 389 11.10 -14.64 -16.14
C SER A 389 10.59 -13.79 -14.98
N CYS A 390 11.48 -13.34 -14.11
CA CYS A 390 11.13 -12.48 -12.99
C CYS A 390 12.22 -11.45 -12.76
N ASN A 391 11.85 -10.17 -12.64
CA ASN A 391 12.77 -9.13 -12.19
C ASN A 391 13.18 -9.31 -10.73
N PRO A 392 14.35 -8.79 -10.32
CA PRO A 392 14.75 -8.78 -8.92
C PRO A 392 13.71 -8.11 -8.03
N VAL A 393 13.37 -8.75 -6.92
CA VAL A 393 12.55 -8.13 -5.87
C VAL A 393 13.46 -7.26 -5.02
N GLN A 394 13.45 -5.95 -5.27
CA GLN A 394 14.31 -4.98 -4.58
C GLN A 394 13.74 -4.59 -3.21
N GLY A 395 12.41 -4.62 -3.07
CA GLY A 395 11.69 -4.30 -1.86
C GLY A 395 10.24 -4.79 -1.83
N ALA A 396 9.42 -4.16 -1.00
CA ALA A 396 8.02 -4.52 -0.75
C ALA A 396 7.84 -5.95 -0.20
N MET A 397 6.93 -6.75 -0.79
CA MET A 397 6.61 -8.12 -0.37
C MET A 397 6.12 -8.99 -1.53
N TYR A 398 6.39 -8.60 -2.79
CA TYR A 398 5.81 -9.27 -3.95
C TYR A 398 6.84 -9.46 -5.05
N ALA A 399 6.70 -10.56 -5.77
CA ALA A 399 7.31 -10.76 -7.07
C ALA A 399 6.23 -10.72 -8.15
N PHE A 400 6.59 -10.26 -9.34
CA PHE A 400 5.69 -10.16 -10.48
C PHE A 400 6.30 -10.84 -11.71
N PRO A 401 6.41 -12.18 -11.72
CA PRO A 401 6.93 -12.93 -12.86
C PRO A 401 6.05 -12.80 -14.09
N ARG A 402 6.72 -12.82 -15.25
CA ARG A 402 6.13 -13.01 -16.57
C ARG A 402 6.19 -14.46 -16.98
N ILE A 403 5.07 -14.97 -17.45
CA ILE A 403 4.92 -16.32 -17.97
C ILE A 403 4.88 -16.22 -19.49
N HIS A 404 5.73 -16.97 -20.17
CA HIS A 404 5.70 -17.09 -21.62
C HIS A 404 4.69 -18.16 -22.03
N ILE A 405 3.43 -17.75 -22.17
CA ILE A 405 2.33 -18.67 -22.50
C ILE A 405 2.44 -19.11 -23.96
N PRO A 406 2.52 -20.43 -24.24
CA PRO A 406 2.60 -20.92 -25.63
C PRO A 406 1.34 -20.55 -26.44
N PRO A 407 1.47 -20.31 -27.76
CA PRO A 407 0.32 -19.95 -28.62
C PRO A 407 -0.87 -20.92 -28.53
N ALA A 408 -0.61 -22.22 -28.39
CA ALA A 408 -1.66 -23.23 -28.24
C ALA A 408 -2.48 -23.03 -26.95
N ALA A 409 -1.84 -22.66 -25.84
CA ALA A 409 -2.53 -22.39 -24.58
C ALA A 409 -3.34 -21.08 -24.65
N ILE A 410 -2.85 -20.07 -25.37
CA ILE A 410 -3.59 -18.83 -25.64
C ILE A 410 -4.85 -19.14 -26.47
N GLN A 411 -4.72 -19.98 -27.51
CA GLN A 411 -5.85 -20.36 -28.35
C GLN A 411 -6.90 -21.15 -27.57
N GLU A 412 -6.49 -22.12 -26.76
CA GLU A 412 -7.40 -22.89 -25.89
C GLU A 412 -8.14 -21.97 -24.91
N ALA A 413 -7.44 -21.01 -24.33
CA ALA A 413 -8.06 -20.09 -23.41
C ALA A 413 -9.12 -19.18 -24.05
N LYS A 414 -8.88 -18.72 -25.29
CA LYS A 414 -9.89 -17.98 -26.07
C LYS A 414 -11.15 -18.82 -26.30
N ILE A 415 -11.00 -20.13 -26.53
CA ILE A 415 -12.13 -21.06 -26.70
C ILE A 415 -12.94 -21.18 -25.40
N ILE A 416 -12.26 -21.30 -24.26
CA ILE A 416 -12.89 -21.39 -22.93
C ILE A 416 -13.58 -20.07 -22.55
N GLU A 417 -12.97 -18.93 -22.91
CA GLU A 417 -13.54 -17.60 -22.71
C GLU A 417 -14.86 -17.42 -23.50
N HIS A 418 -14.89 -17.83 -24.77
CA HIS A 418 -16.11 -17.76 -25.59
C HIS A 418 -17.23 -18.70 -25.13
N SER A 419 -16.91 -19.81 -24.47
CA SER A 419 -17.89 -20.81 -24.04
C SER A 419 -18.37 -20.65 -22.58
N SER A 420 -17.58 -19.99 -21.73
CA SER A 420 -17.87 -19.87 -20.29
C SER A 420 -17.62 -18.48 -19.68
N GLY A 421 -17.14 -17.51 -20.47
CA GLY A 421 -16.83 -16.15 -20.02
C GLY A 421 -15.65 -16.06 -19.04
N LYS A 422 -14.78 -17.07 -19.00
CA LYS A 422 -13.65 -17.16 -18.05
C LYS A 422 -12.36 -17.50 -18.80
N CYS A 423 -11.39 -16.59 -18.71
CA CYS A 423 -10.05 -16.60 -19.33
C CYS A 423 -9.18 -17.82 -18.90
N ILE A 424 -7.95 -17.93 -19.46
CA ILE A 424 -6.73 -18.76 -19.21
C ILE A 424 -6.63 -19.54 -17.87
N PHE A 425 -7.39 -19.14 -16.86
CA PHE A 425 -7.50 -19.66 -15.51
C PHE A 425 -7.83 -21.15 -15.37
N SER A 426 -8.45 -21.82 -16.35
CA SER A 426 -8.64 -23.28 -16.28
C SER A 426 -7.31 -24.05 -16.27
N LEU A 427 -6.25 -23.48 -16.84
CA LEU A 427 -4.90 -24.09 -16.87
C LEU A 427 -4.14 -23.91 -15.55
N LEU A 428 -4.35 -22.80 -14.83
CA LEU A 428 -3.67 -22.50 -13.55
C LEU A 428 -4.43 -23.00 -12.31
N GLN A 429 -5.75 -23.24 -12.43
CA GLN A 429 -6.63 -23.69 -11.35
C GLN A 429 -6.23 -25.01 -10.69
N ASN A 430 -5.39 -25.82 -11.36
CA ASN A 430 -5.05 -27.15 -10.86
C ASN A 430 -3.88 -27.16 -9.87
N TYR A 431 -3.09 -26.09 -9.73
CA TYR A 431 -1.81 -26.19 -9.01
C TYR A 431 -1.43 -25.05 -8.05
N LEU A 432 -1.87 -23.79 -8.23
CA LEU A 432 -1.46 -22.67 -7.36
C LEU A 432 -2.56 -21.60 -7.18
N SER A 433 -2.82 -21.17 -5.95
CA SER A 433 -3.63 -19.97 -5.68
C SER A 433 -2.76 -18.72 -5.75
N VAL A 434 -2.64 -18.16 -6.96
CA VAL A 434 -1.89 -16.93 -7.22
C VAL A 434 -2.84 -15.80 -7.60
N GLN A 435 -2.49 -14.55 -7.28
CA GLN A 435 -3.39 -13.43 -7.43
C GLN A 435 -3.12 -12.60 -8.68
N GLU A 436 -4.22 -12.08 -9.22
CA GLU A 436 -4.23 -11.07 -10.24
C GLU A 436 -3.92 -9.67 -9.66
N SER A 437 -3.15 -8.90 -10.41
CA SER A 437 -3.30 -7.46 -10.54
C SER A 437 -3.43 -7.19 -12.04
N SER A 438 -4.66 -7.04 -12.52
CA SER A 438 -5.04 -6.80 -13.94
C SER A 438 -4.32 -7.68 -14.97
N PHE A 439 -4.86 -8.86 -15.28
CA PHE A 439 -4.37 -9.67 -16.39
C PHE A 439 -5.02 -9.17 -17.68
N SER A 440 -4.28 -8.46 -18.53
CA SER A 440 -4.62 -8.38 -19.96
C SER A 440 -4.03 -9.61 -20.66
N LEU A 441 -4.69 -10.12 -21.71
CA LEU A 441 -4.15 -11.21 -22.54
C LEU A 441 -2.76 -10.88 -23.14
N ASP A 442 -2.39 -9.61 -23.16
CA ASP A 442 -1.13 -9.12 -23.70
C ASP A 442 0.01 -9.19 -22.67
N ASP A 443 -0.27 -9.07 -21.37
CA ASP A 443 0.77 -8.88 -20.34
C ASP A 443 1.34 -10.18 -19.76
N ASN A 444 0.59 -11.30 -19.74
CA ASN A 444 1.04 -12.63 -19.28
C ASN A 444 1.81 -12.66 -17.92
N VAL A 445 1.35 -11.93 -16.91
CA VAL A 445 2.07 -11.72 -15.63
C VAL A 445 1.25 -12.09 -14.40
N ILE A 446 1.90 -12.60 -13.34
CA ILE A 446 1.22 -13.05 -12.11
C ILE A 446 1.85 -12.44 -10.86
N ARG A 447 1.05 -12.02 -9.86
CA ARG A 447 1.53 -11.54 -8.56
C ARG A 447 1.62 -12.65 -7.52
N THR A 448 2.80 -12.87 -6.95
CA THR A 448 3.01 -13.81 -5.83
C THR A 448 3.67 -13.16 -4.61
N VAL A 449 3.40 -13.73 -3.42
CA VAL A 449 3.99 -13.31 -2.13
C VAL A 449 5.09 -14.31 -1.73
N PRO A 450 6.32 -13.87 -1.38
CA PRO A 450 7.34 -14.74 -0.81
C PRO A 450 6.89 -15.30 0.56
N GLN A 451 6.51 -16.58 0.65
CA GLN A 451 5.97 -17.19 1.87
C GLN A 451 6.96 -18.05 2.66
N ASN A 452 6.67 -18.23 3.95
CA ASN A 452 7.40 -19.14 4.86
C ASN A 452 7.32 -20.63 4.46
N GLN A 453 6.35 -21.02 3.64
CA GLN A 453 6.05 -22.42 3.32
C GLN A 453 6.76 -22.94 2.05
N MET A 454 7.57 -22.14 1.36
CA MET A 454 8.34 -22.60 0.17
C MET A 454 9.63 -23.35 0.56
N LYS A 455 9.53 -24.32 1.48
CA LYS A 455 10.63 -25.23 1.84
C LYS A 455 10.48 -26.59 1.18
#